data_AF-A0A940Z3H5-F1
#
_entry.id   AF-A0A940Z3H5-F1
#
_cell.length_a   1.000
_cell.length_b   1.000
_cell.length_c   1.000
_cell.angle_alpha   90.00
_cell.angle_beta   90.00
_cell.angle_gamma   90.00
#
_symmetry.space_group_name_H-M   'P 1'
#
loop_
_entity.id
_entity.type
_entity.pdbx_description
1 polymer ?
#
loop_
_entity_poly.entity_id
_entity_poly.type
_entity_poly.pdbx_seq_one_letter_code
_entity_poly.pdbx_strand_id
1 'polypeptide(L)'
;MSASTASALPTLTAPDAARHAGPPALCSPGHAAPARLTTTVPKEYVHRAAIAEVLLTDWVRTGDDHFTVTAQWPRLHAYFATADGYHDPLIAAETIRQAGLLLAHAAYDVPLGHHFVMWDLAVDLAPDHLRLRPEPAAVTLQITCQDIKYRGGRLAGMRLALTLHRDGRPAGTAAATLTCVTPAVYRRLRAPHTDGAHPTPRP
;
A
#
# COMPACT_ATOMS: atom_id res chain seq x y z
N MET A 1 -81.86 9.87 -14.61
CA MET A 1 -80.97 10.61 -13.71
C MET A 1 -80.67 9.69 -12.53
N SER A 2 -79.76 8.73 -12.67
CA SER A 2 -78.28 8.89 -12.64
C SER A 2 -77.73 9.06 -11.22
N ALA A 3 -77.46 7.94 -10.56
CA ALA A 3 -76.52 7.80 -9.44
C ALA A 3 -75.86 6.42 -9.62
N SER A 4 -74.63 6.39 -10.14
CA SER A 4 -73.37 6.44 -9.39
C SER A 4 -73.00 5.07 -8.79
N THR A 5 -72.20 4.32 -9.54
CA THR A 5 -71.63 3.03 -9.14
C THR A 5 -70.46 3.23 -8.17
N ALA A 6 -70.59 2.79 -6.93
CA ALA A 6 -69.49 2.69 -5.99
C ALA A 6 -68.70 1.40 -6.22
N SER A 7 -67.39 1.49 -6.44
CA SER A 7 -66.50 0.34 -6.61
C SER A 7 -65.87 -0.05 -5.27
N ALA A 8 -65.98 -1.32 -4.88
CA ALA A 8 -65.39 -1.86 -3.67
C ALA A 8 -64.15 -2.72 -3.96
N LEU A 9 -63.10 -2.56 -3.14
CA LEU A 9 -61.99 -3.52 -2.99
C LEU A 9 -62.41 -4.59 -1.97
N PRO A 10 -62.04 -5.88 -2.14
CA PRO A 10 -60.75 -6.39 -1.65
C PRO A 10 -60.07 -7.32 -2.71
N THR A 11 -59.00 -8.09 -2.47
CA THR A 11 -58.27 -8.50 -1.26
C THR A 11 -56.76 -8.62 -1.56
N LEU A 12 -55.90 -8.56 -0.54
CA LEU A 12 -54.47 -8.89 -0.64
C LEU A 12 -54.27 -10.42 -0.64
N THR A 13 -53.40 -10.97 -1.50
CA THR A 13 -52.88 -12.35 -1.34
C THR A 13 -51.45 -12.41 -1.85
N ALA A 14 -50.51 -12.77 -0.97
CA ALA A 14 -49.10 -12.96 -1.29
C ALA A 14 -48.83 -14.42 -1.70
N PRO A 15 -47.94 -14.68 -2.68
CA PRO A 15 -47.43 -16.02 -2.93
C PRO A 15 -46.22 -16.35 -2.03
N ASP A 16 -46.08 -17.64 -1.77
CA ASP A 16 -45.22 -18.28 -0.77
C ASP A 16 -43.71 -18.35 -1.16
N ALA A 17 -42.84 -18.57 -0.18
CA ALA A 17 -41.39 -18.49 -0.29
C ALA A 17 -40.74 -19.82 -0.72
N ALA A 18 -40.59 -20.03 -2.03
CA ALA A 18 -39.83 -21.14 -2.59
C ALA A 18 -38.30 -20.92 -2.48
N ARG A 19 -37.71 -21.37 -1.36
CA ARG A 19 -36.26 -21.31 -1.09
C ARG A 19 -35.44 -22.16 -2.08
N HIS A 20 -34.86 -21.53 -3.11
CA HIS A 20 -33.78 -22.14 -3.88
C HIS A 20 -32.42 -21.87 -3.22
N ALA A 21 -32.02 -22.77 -2.32
CA ALA A 21 -30.66 -22.81 -1.81
C ALA A 21 -29.73 -23.42 -2.89
N GLY A 22 -29.15 -22.57 -3.73
CA GLY A 22 -28.03 -22.98 -4.58
C GLY A 22 -26.84 -23.43 -3.72
N PRO A 23 -26.01 -24.39 -4.19
CA PRO A 23 -24.85 -24.84 -3.44
C PRO A 23 -23.90 -23.67 -3.18
N PRO A 24 -23.23 -23.62 -2.00
CA PRO A 24 -22.29 -22.55 -1.72
C PRO A 24 -21.17 -22.55 -2.77
N ALA A 25 -20.90 -21.39 -3.34
CA ALA A 25 -19.77 -21.22 -4.25
C ALA A 25 -18.49 -21.58 -3.49
N LEU A 26 -17.89 -22.71 -3.86
CA LEU A 26 -16.59 -23.12 -3.34
C LEU A 26 -15.57 -22.08 -3.80
N CYS A 27 -15.22 -21.17 -2.89
CA CYS A 27 -14.14 -20.21 -3.09
C CYS A 27 -12.82 -20.99 -3.18
N SER A 28 -12.50 -21.45 -4.38
CA SER A 28 -11.21 -22.05 -4.67
C SER A 28 -10.15 -20.98 -4.45
N PRO A 29 -9.06 -21.26 -3.71
CA PRO A 29 -7.93 -20.35 -3.65
C PRO A 29 -7.36 -20.23 -5.06
N GLY A 30 -7.72 -19.12 -5.73
CA GLY A 30 -7.21 -18.80 -7.04
C GLY A 30 -5.70 -18.75 -6.96
N HIS A 31 -5.03 -19.71 -7.60
CA HIS A 31 -3.60 -19.62 -7.82
C HIS A 31 -3.38 -18.40 -8.70
N ALA A 32 -2.98 -17.29 -8.07
CA ALA A 32 -2.69 -16.06 -8.79
C ALA A 32 -1.61 -16.39 -9.82
N ALA A 33 -2.00 -16.34 -11.10
CA ALA A 33 -1.05 -16.51 -12.18
C ALA A 33 0.06 -15.47 -12.00
N PRO A 34 1.35 -15.85 -12.16
CA PRO A 34 2.44 -14.93 -11.88
C PRO A 34 2.27 -13.66 -12.72
N ALA A 35 2.17 -12.51 -12.05
CA ALA A 35 2.04 -11.22 -12.71
C ALA A 35 3.19 -11.06 -13.71
N ARG A 36 2.89 -10.59 -14.93
CA ARG A 36 3.92 -10.36 -15.95
C ARG A 36 4.76 -9.15 -15.54
N LEU A 37 5.90 -9.41 -14.91
CA LEU A 37 6.84 -8.39 -14.41
C LEU A 37 7.64 -7.75 -15.57
N THR A 38 6.97 -7.27 -16.60
CA THR A 38 7.58 -6.70 -17.82
C THR A 38 7.79 -5.19 -17.76
N THR A 39 7.35 -4.54 -16.67
CA THR A 39 7.42 -3.09 -16.45
C THR A 39 7.74 -2.80 -14.99
N THR A 40 8.23 -1.58 -14.72
CA THR A 40 8.27 -0.98 -13.38
C THR A 40 7.14 0.01 -13.21
N VAL A 41 6.75 0.30 -11.97
CA VAL A 41 5.87 1.44 -11.67
C VAL A 41 6.58 2.77 -12.01
N PRO A 42 5.85 3.90 -12.17
CA PRO A 42 6.46 5.20 -12.42
C PRO A 42 7.46 5.58 -11.31
N LYS A 43 8.70 5.92 -11.70
CA LYS A 43 9.78 6.24 -10.75
C LYS A 43 9.45 7.46 -9.87
N GLU A 44 8.64 8.39 -10.39
CA GLU A 44 8.10 9.55 -9.69
C GLU A 44 7.25 9.13 -8.48
N TYR A 45 6.47 8.05 -8.59
CA TYR A 45 5.56 7.59 -7.54
C TYR A 45 6.29 6.89 -6.39
N VAL A 46 7.53 6.43 -6.61
CA VAL A 46 8.41 5.84 -5.58
C VAL A 46 9.56 6.76 -5.17
N HIS A 47 9.56 8.01 -5.66
CA HIS A 47 10.54 9.07 -5.41
C HIS A 47 11.96 8.70 -5.84
N ARG A 48 12.10 8.16 -7.05
CA ARG A 48 13.38 7.72 -7.64
C ARG A 48 13.76 8.51 -8.88
N ALA A 49 15.05 8.85 -8.98
CA ALA A 49 15.62 9.61 -10.10
C ALA A 49 15.81 8.71 -11.33
N ALA A 50 16.30 7.48 -11.13
CA ALA A 50 16.51 6.49 -12.16
C ALA A 50 15.52 5.30 -12.05
N ILE A 51 15.14 4.73 -13.19
CA ILE A 51 14.29 3.51 -13.26
C ILE A 51 14.99 2.32 -12.59
N ALA A 52 16.32 2.25 -12.67
CA ALA A 52 17.12 1.18 -12.05
C ALA A 52 17.05 1.13 -10.51
N GLU A 53 16.52 2.17 -9.85
CA GLU A 53 16.29 2.20 -8.40
C GLU A 53 14.85 1.80 -8.02
N VAL A 54 13.98 1.52 -9.00
CA VAL A 54 12.59 1.11 -8.78
C VAL A 54 12.53 -0.41 -8.61
N LEU A 55 12.13 -0.87 -7.42
CA LEU A 55 11.95 -2.29 -7.14
C LEU A 55 10.54 -2.78 -7.53
N LEU A 56 9.56 -1.88 -7.53
CA LEU A 56 8.16 -2.23 -7.74
C LEU A 56 7.80 -2.36 -9.22
N THR A 57 7.10 -3.43 -9.56
CA THR A 57 6.78 -3.82 -10.93
C THR A 57 5.34 -3.47 -11.32
N ASP A 58 4.39 -3.70 -10.41
CA ASP A 58 2.96 -3.47 -10.64
C ASP A 58 2.20 -3.35 -9.30
N TRP A 59 0.98 -2.82 -9.33
CA TRP A 59 0.08 -2.78 -8.18
C TRP A 59 -1.40 -2.84 -8.58
N VAL A 60 -2.24 -3.40 -7.71
CA VAL A 60 -3.69 -3.48 -7.92
C VAL A 60 -4.44 -3.31 -6.60
N ARG A 61 -5.57 -2.59 -6.64
CA ARG A 61 -6.52 -2.51 -5.52
C ARG A 61 -7.36 -3.79 -5.50
N THR A 62 -7.36 -4.51 -4.38
CA THR A 62 -8.11 -5.76 -4.18
C THR A 62 -9.30 -5.61 -3.22
N GLY A 63 -9.45 -4.44 -2.59
CA GLY A 63 -10.58 -4.00 -1.78
C GLY A 63 -10.37 -2.53 -1.40
N ASP A 64 -11.33 -1.89 -0.71
CA ASP A 64 -11.33 -0.43 -0.49
C ASP A 64 -9.99 0.11 0.02
N ASP A 65 -9.43 -0.50 1.08
CA ASP A 65 -8.10 -0.19 1.61
C ASP A 65 -7.14 -1.40 1.55
N HIS A 66 -7.37 -2.31 0.61
CA HIS A 66 -6.55 -3.51 0.40
C HIS A 66 -5.90 -3.50 -0.98
N PHE A 67 -4.61 -3.84 -1.02
CA PHE A 67 -3.79 -3.79 -2.24
C PHE A 67 -2.88 -5.00 -2.35
N THR A 68 -2.58 -5.38 -3.60
CA THR A 68 -1.45 -6.24 -3.92
C THR A 68 -0.43 -5.41 -4.68
N VAL A 69 0.80 -5.36 -4.19
CA VAL A 69 1.95 -4.73 -4.87
C VAL A 69 2.95 -5.82 -5.23
N THR A 70 3.49 -5.78 -6.45
CA THR A 70 4.54 -6.70 -6.89
C THR A 70 5.88 -5.98 -7.02
N ALA A 71 6.96 -6.72 -6.81
CA ALA A 71 8.32 -6.22 -6.91
C ALA A 71 9.27 -7.31 -7.41
N GLN A 72 10.43 -6.90 -7.90
CA GLN A 72 11.54 -7.79 -8.22
C GLN A 72 12.80 -7.36 -7.45
N TRP A 73 13.44 -8.30 -6.75
CA TRP A 73 14.72 -8.04 -6.10
C TRP A 73 15.88 -8.50 -6.99
N PRO A 74 16.74 -7.59 -7.48
CA PRO A 74 17.91 -7.95 -8.27
C PRO A 74 18.94 -8.69 -7.39
N ARG A 75 19.61 -9.70 -7.98
CA ARG A 75 20.59 -10.56 -7.29
C ARG A 75 21.78 -9.79 -6.70
N LEU A 76 22.18 -8.73 -7.38
CA LEU A 76 23.21 -7.78 -6.97
C LEU A 76 22.62 -6.39 -7.10
N HIS A 77 22.76 -5.56 -6.08
CA HIS A 77 22.33 -4.18 -6.11
C HIS A 77 23.45 -3.32 -5.53
N ALA A 78 23.87 -2.26 -6.24
CA ALA A 78 25.02 -1.47 -5.84
C ALA A 78 24.86 -0.79 -4.46
N TYR A 79 23.62 -0.63 -3.98
CA TYR A 79 23.28 -0.04 -2.69
C TYR A 79 22.97 -1.05 -1.57
N PHE A 80 22.66 -2.32 -1.91
CA PHE A 80 22.31 -3.36 -0.92
C PHE A 80 23.35 -4.46 -0.99
N ALA A 81 24.26 -4.47 0.00
CA ALA A 81 25.37 -5.42 0.03
C ALA A 81 24.84 -6.84 0.26
N THR A 82 25.41 -7.81 -0.44
CA THR A 82 25.13 -9.23 -0.19
C THR A 82 26.03 -9.73 0.93
N ALA A 83 25.46 -10.09 2.08
CA ALA A 83 26.18 -10.70 3.20
C ALA A 83 25.95 -12.22 3.20
N ASP A 84 27.02 -13.02 3.23
CA ASP A 84 27.00 -14.49 3.39
C ASP A 84 26.01 -15.27 2.50
N GLY A 85 25.71 -14.75 1.31
CA GLY A 85 24.77 -15.35 0.37
C GLY A 85 23.30 -14.98 0.59
N TYR A 86 23.01 -13.88 1.31
CA TYR A 86 21.67 -13.33 1.55
C TYR A 86 21.54 -11.91 0.99
N HIS A 87 20.32 -11.51 0.62
CA HIS A 87 19.99 -10.10 0.43
C HIS A 87 20.07 -9.36 1.77
N ASP A 88 20.59 -8.13 1.75
CA ASP A 88 20.44 -7.18 2.84
C ASP A 88 18.95 -7.04 3.23
N PRO A 89 18.56 -7.21 4.52
CA PRO A 89 17.19 -6.93 4.99
C PRO A 89 16.68 -5.54 4.59
N LEU A 90 17.57 -4.56 4.38
CA LEU A 90 17.23 -3.22 3.89
C LEU A 90 16.53 -3.23 2.52
N ILE A 91 16.69 -4.26 1.67
CA ILE A 91 15.93 -4.34 0.42
C ILE A 91 14.43 -4.50 0.66
N ALA A 92 14.05 -5.24 1.71
CA ALA A 92 12.65 -5.41 2.09
C ALA A 92 12.11 -4.10 2.68
N ALA A 93 12.91 -3.44 3.54
CA ALA A 93 12.58 -2.14 4.10
C ALA A 93 12.35 -1.07 3.02
N GLU A 94 13.23 -1.01 2.01
CA GLU A 94 13.09 -0.11 0.86
C GLU A 94 11.86 -0.47 0.00
N THR A 95 11.59 -1.76 -0.23
CA THR A 95 10.40 -2.21 -0.98
C THR A 95 9.12 -1.74 -0.30
N ILE A 96 9.04 -1.85 1.04
CA ILE A 96 7.91 -1.38 1.84
C ILE A 96 7.79 0.14 1.78
N ARG A 97 8.91 0.86 1.89
CA ARG A 97 8.95 2.33 1.75
C ARG A 97 8.46 2.78 0.37
N GLN A 98 8.90 2.14 -0.72
CA GLN A 98 8.42 2.41 -2.08
C GLN A 98 6.92 2.12 -2.19
N ALA A 99 6.42 1.03 -1.60
CA ALA A 99 5.01 0.66 -1.69
C ALA A 99 4.10 1.68 -0.98
N GLY A 100 4.52 2.19 0.18
CA GLY A 100 3.81 3.27 0.88
C GLY A 100 3.70 4.56 0.07
N LEU A 101 4.77 4.95 -0.64
CA LEU A 101 4.76 6.11 -1.55
C LEU A 101 3.85 5.87 -2.75
N LEU A 102 3.99 4.71 -3.41
CA LEU A 102 3.21 4.33 -4.58
C LEU A 102 1.71 4.39 -4.28
N LEU A 103 1.27 3.76 -3.18
CA LEU A 103 -0.14 3.75 -2.79
C LEU A 103 -0.63 5.16 -2.42
N ALA A 104 0.15 5.96 -1.71
CA ALA A 104 -0.25 7.32 -1.39
C ALA A 104 -0.49 8.18 -2.65
N HIS A 105 0.36 8.05 -3.67
CA HIS A 105 0.20 8.76 -4.94
C HIS A 105 -0.91 8.19 -5.81
N ALA A 106 -0.96 6.87 -5.99
CA ALA A 106 -1.78 6.22 -7.01
C ALA A 106 -3.16 5.73 -6.51
N ALA A 107 -3.32 5.53 -5.21
CA ALA A 107 -4.55 5.04 -4.58
C ALA A 107 -5.26 6.05 -3.67
N TYR A 108 -4.56 7.11 -3.23
CA TYR A 108 -5.08 8.17 -2.35
C TYR A 108 -4.81 9.60 -2.87
N ASP A 109 -4.49 9.73 -4.15
CA ASP A 109 -4.39 11.00 -4.91
C ASP A 109 -3.50 12.08 -4.26
N VAL A 110 -2.45 11.67 -3.52
CA VAL A 110 -1.44 12.61 -3.03
C VAL A 110 -0.67 13.17 -4.23
N PRO A 111 -0.57 14.50 -4.43
CA PRO A 111 0.16 15.04 -5.58
C PRO A 111 1.67 14.79 -5.47
N LEU A 112 2.31 14.67 -6.63
CA LEU A 112 3.77 14.76 -6.72
C LEU A 112 4.30 16.05 -6.10
N GLY A 113 5.51 15.96 -5.54
CA GLY A 113 6.15 17.06 -4.78
C GLY A 113 5.72 17.13 -3.31
N HIS A 114 4.68 16.42 -2.87
CA HIS A 114 4.49 16.17 -1.43
C HIS A 114 5.65 15.33 -0.87
N HIS A 115 6.02 15.61 0.38
CA HIS A 115 7.06 14.89 1.10
C HIS A 115 6.44 13.88 2.06
N PHE A 116 7.18 12.84 2.39
CA PHE A 116 6.72 11.78 3.27
C PHE A 116 7.69 11.61 4.43
N VAL A 117 7.12 11.42 5.62
CA VAL A 117 7.86 11.03 6.83
C VAL A 117 7.37 9.66 7.22
N MET A 118 8.28 8.68 7.23
CA MET A 118 8.04 7.34 7.78
C MET A 118 8.54 7.37 9.23
N TRP A 119 7.63 7.13 10.18
CA TRP A 119 7.89 7.26 11.61
C TRP A 119 8.40 5.97 12.23
N ASP A 120 7.87 4.85 11.76
CA ASP A 120 8.25 3.51 12.14
C ASP A 120 8.25 2.61 10.91
N LEU A 121 9.05 1.54 11.00
CA LEU A 121 9.06 0.42 10.08
C LEU A 121 9.49 -0.81 10.88
N ALA A 122 8.54 -1.69 11.16
CA ALA A 122 8.77 -2.99 11.76
C ALA A 122 8.73 -4.06 10.67
N VAL A 123 9.73 -4.93 10.65
CA VAL A 123 9.87 -6.01 9.66
C VAL A 123 10.25 -7.28 10.40
N ASP A 124 9.44 -8.32 10.25
CA ASP A 124 9.71 -9.67 10.76
C ASP A 124 9.79 -10.61 9.54
N LEU A 125 10.99 -11.10 9.24
CA LEU A 125 11.29 -11.94 8.09
C LEU A 125 12.05 -13.17 8.54
N ALA A 126 11.62 -14.35 8.09
CA ALA A 126 12.38 -15.57 8.30
C ALA A 126 13.67 -15.53 7.43
N PRO A 127 14.89 -15.65 8.01
CA PRO A 127 16.15 -15.41 7.29
C PRO A 127 16.34 -16.23 6.01
N ASP A 128 15.83 -17.46 5.96
CA ASP A 128 15.86 -18.33 4.78
C ASP A 128 15.20 -17.70 3.54
N HIS A 129 14.27 -16.77 3.72
CA HIS A 129 13.59 -16.05 2.64
C HIS A 129 14.37 -14.83 2.14
N LEU A 130 15.49 -14.46 2.77
CA LEU A 130 16.43 -13.48 2.23
C LEU A 130 17.55 -14.13 1.41
N ARG A 131 17.71 -15.46 1.45
CA ARG A 131 18.80 -16.17 0.77
C ARG A 131 18.82 -15.88 -0.74
N LEU A 132 19.99 -15.56 -1.28
CA LEU A 132 20.17 -15.34 -2.72
C LEU A 132 19.92 -16.63 -3.50
N ARG A 133 19.31 -16.49 -4.67
CA ARG A 133 19.07 -17.57 -5.63
C ARG A 133 19.75 -17.22 -6.97
N PRO A 134 19.92 -18.18 -7.89
CA PRO A 134 20.48 -17.91 -9.22
C PRO A 134 19.65 -16.94 -10.07
N GLU A 135 18.36 -16.79 -9.73
CA GLU A 135 17.38 -15.92 -10.38
C GLU A 135 17.03 -14.71 -9.49
N PRO A 136 16.61 -13.57 -10.06
CA PRO A 136 16.00 -12.46 -9.30
C PRO A 136 14.77 -12.95 -8.54
N ALA A 137 14.56 -12.49 -7.30
CA ALA A 137 13.42 -12.92 -6.50
C ALA A 137 12.15 -12.18 -6.93
N ALA A 138 11.05 -12.92 -7.12
CA ALA A 138 9.73 -12.34 -7.32
C ALA A 138 9.09 -12.08 -5.94
N VAL A 139 8.67 -10.85 -5.69
CA VAL A 139 8.12 -10.44 -4.40
C VAL A 139 6.70 -9.91 -4.58
N THR A 140 5.82 -10.24 -3.63
CA THR A 140 4.45 -9.77 -3.59
C THR A 140 4.12 -9.33 -2.17
N LEU A 141 3.59 -8.11 -2.04
CA LEU A 141 3.16 -7.52 -0.79
C LEU A 141 1.64 -7.49 -0.80
N GLN A 142 1.01 -8.18 0.15
CA GLN A 142 -0.41 -8.04 0.44
C GLN A 142 -0.56 -6.98 1.52
N ILE A 143 -1.10 -5.81 1.17
CA ILE A 143 -1.08 -4.61 2.01
C ILE A 143 -2.51 -4.24 2.40
N THR A 144 -2.70 -3.93 3.68
CA THR A 144 -3.89 -3.26 4.21
C THR A 144 -3.50 -1.90 4.76
N CYS A 145 -4.18 -0.85 4.31
CA CYS A 145 -4.05 0.49 4.86
C CYS A 145 -5.00 0.66 6.04
N GLN A 146 -4.51 1.25 7.12
CA GLN A 146 -5.17 1.37 8.42
C GLN A 146 -4.93 2.77 9.00
N ASP A 147 -5.71 3.16 10.03
CA ASP A 147 -5.57 4.44 10.73
C ASP A 147 -5.48 5.66 9.80
N ILE A 148 -6.22 5.61 8.69
CA ILE A 148 -6.13 6.56 7.58
C ILE A 148 -6.66 7.92 8.03
N LYS A 149 -5.78 8.92 7.99
CA LYS A 149 -6.04 10.29 8.46
C LYS A 149 -6.13 11.23 7.26
N TYR A 150 -7.21 11.98 7.16
CA TYR A 150 -7.40 13.01 6.16
C TYR A 150 -7.29 14.41 6.75
N ARG A 151 -6.76 15.37 5.99
CA ARG A 151 -6.74 16.79 6.32
C ARG A 151 -7.10 17.59 5.07
N GLY A 152 -8.19 18.35 5.12
CA GLY A 152 -8.68 19.10 3.95
C GLY A 152 -9.01 18.21 2.75
N GLY A 153 -9.62 17.05 2.99
CA GLY A 153 -9.98 16.07 1.95
C GLY A 153 -8.81 15.29 1.34
N ARG A 154 -7.58 15.40 1.88
CA ARG A 154 -6.38 14.75 1.36
C ARG A 154 -5.73 13.85 2.41
N LEU A 155 -5.09 12.77 1.98
CA LEU A 155 -4.32 11.90 2.86
C LEU A 155 -3.25 12.72 3.62
N ALA A 156 -3.29 12.63 4.95
CA ALA A 156 -2.34 13.24 5.87
C ALA A 156 -1.44 12.19 6.54
N GLY A 157 -1.89 10.94 6.62
CA GLY A 157 -1.09 9.80 7.04
C GLY A 157 -1.89 8.51 7.13
N MET A 158 -1.20 7.39 7.20
CA MET A 158 -1.79 6.05 7.32
C MET A 158 -0.77 5.08 7.93
N ARG A 159 -1.28 3.99 8.49
CA ARG A 159 -0.51 2.81 8.85
C ARG A 159 -0.65 1.77 7.73
N LEU A 160 0.46 1.18 7.33
CA LEU A 160 0.52 0.03 6.43
C LEU A 160 0.72 -1.21 7.32
N ALA A 161 -0.10 -2.24 7.11
CA ALA A 161 0.12 -3.58 7.65
C ALA A 161 0.17 -4.56 6.46
N LEU A 162 1.21 -5.39 6.37
CA LEU A 162 1.40 -6.22 5.18
C LEU A 162 2.05 -7.59 5.45
N THR A 163 1.71 -8.54 4.58
CA THR A 163 2.39 -9.83 4.47
C THR A 163 3.27 -9.80 3.23
N LEU A 164 4.54 -10.19 3.39
CA LEU A 164 5.49 -10.30 2.28
C LEU A 164 5.58 -11.76 1.84
N HIS A 165 5.36 -11.99 0.56
CA HIS A 165 5.58 -13.27 -0.11
C HIS A 165 6.78 -13.15 -1.05
N ARG A 166 7.62 -14.18 -1.05
CA ARG A 166 8.72 -14.33 -1.99
C ARG A 166 8.56 -15.64 -2.75
N ASP A 167 8.66 -15.58 -4.08
CA ASP A 167 8.57 -16.73 -4.98
C ASP A 167 7.28 -17.56 -4.71
N GLY A 168 6.17 -16.86 -4.42
CA GLY A 168 4.86 -17.43 -4.08
C GLY A 168 4.70 -17.93 -2.63
N ARG A 169 5.73 -17.86 -1.78
CA ARG A 169 5.72 -18.38 -0.41
C ARG A 169 5.71 -17.26 0.62
N PRO A 170 4.95 -17.36 1.73
CA PRO A 170 5.07 -16.41 2.84
C PRO A 170 6.52 -16.31 3.30
N ALA A 171 7.03 -15.10 3.45
CA ALA A 171 8.41 -14.80 3.86
C ALA A 171 8.47 -14.01 5.18
N GLY A 172 7.39 -13.31 5.53
CA GLY A 172 7.25 -12.61 6.79
C GLY A 172 6.15 -11.56 6.77
N THR A 173 6.15 -10.70 7.78
CA THR A 173 5.20 -9.58 7.93
C THR A 173 5.93 -8.28 8.17
N ALA A 174 5.26 -7.16 7.88
CA ALA A 174 5.77 -5.86 8.22
C ALA A 174 4.64 -4.86 8.53
N ALA A 175 5.00 -3.79 9.20
CA ALA A 175 4.14 -2.62 9.35
C ALA A 175 4.96 -1.33 9.32
N ALA A 176 4.36 -0.25 8.83
CA ALA A 176 5.00 1.06 8.78
C ALA A 176 3.96 2.18 8.92
N THR A 177 4.29 3.23 9.66
CA THR A 177 3.45 4.44 9.74
C THR A 177 4.06 5.57 8.91
N LEU A 178 3.28 6.14 7.99
CA LEU A 178 3.70 7.31 7.20
C LEU A 178 2.77 8.51 7.38
N THR A 179 3.32 9.70 7.22
CA THR A 179 2.57 10.96 7.12
C THR A 179 2.95 11.73 5.87
N CYS A 180 1.94 12.30 5.22
CA CYS A 180 2.06 13.12 4.01
C CYS A 180 2.19 14.60 4.40
N VAL A 181 3.21 15.27 3.87
CA VAL A 181 3.58 16.64 4.23
C VAL A 181 3.58 17.50 2.96
N THR A 182 2.82 18.59 2.97
CA THR A 182 2.80 19.52 1.83
C THR A 182 4.16 20.22 1.65
N PRO A 183 4.54 20.65 0.43
CA PRO A 183 5.81 21.34 0.19
C PRO A 183 6.03 22.55 1.13
N ALA A 184 4.97 23.30 1.42
CA ALA A 184 5.03 24.46 2.31
C ALA A 184 5.32 24.09 3.77
N VAL A 185 4.67 23.02 4.27
CA VAL A 185 4.93 22.53 5.64
C VAL A 185 6.32 21.91 5.73
N TYR A 186 6.74 21.14 4.72
CA TYR A 186 8.08 20.55 4.70
C TYR A 186 9.18 21.62 4.71
N ARG A 187 9.06 22.68 3.88
CA ARG A 187 9.98 23.83 3.93
C ARG A 187 10.03 24.49 5.31
N ARG A 188 8.90 24.59 6.03
CA ARG A 188 8.88 25.13 7.39
C ARG A 188 9.57 24.20 8.40
N LEU A 189 9.37 22.89 8.29
CA LEU A 189 10.02 21.88 9.15
C LEU A 189 11.54 21.75 8.90
N ARG A 190 11.97 21.99 7.66
CA ARG A 190 13.38 21.99 7.23
C ARG A 190 14.05 23.36 7.22
N ALA A 191 13.35 24.42 7.63
CA ALA A 191 13.98 25.70 7.88
C ALA A 191 15.04 25.51 9.00
N PRO A 192 16.22 26.13 8.91
CA PRO A 192 17.17 26.14 10.01
C PRO A 192 16.45 26.61 11.28
N HIS A 193 16.61 25.88 12.38
CA HIS A 193 16.31 26.46 13.68
C HIS A 193 17.35 27.56 13.90
N THR A 194 16.97 28.81 13.66
CA THR A 194 17.64 29.93 14.32
C THR A 194 17.36 29.78 15.81
N ASP A 195 18.25 29.07 16.50
CA ASP A 195 18.30 29.09 17.95
C ASP A 195 18.30 30.55 18.40
N GLY A 196 17.33 30.88 19.25
CA GLY A 196 17.04 32.26 19.61
C GLY A 196 18.29 32.95 20.13
N ALA A 197 18.56 34.15 19.60
CA ALA A 197 19.70 34.95 20.00
C ALA A 197 19.81 34.99 21.53
N HIS A 198 20.96 34.55 22.05
CA HIS A 198 21.26 34.62 23.47
C HIS A 198 21.06 36.07 23.94
N PRO A 199 20.15 36.36 24.88
CA PRO A 199 19.88 37.73 25.28
C PRO A 199 21.11 38.26 26.02
N THR A 200 21.87 39.14 25.35
CA THR A 200 23.01 39.82 25.96
C THR A 200 22.53 40.58 27.20
N PRO A 201 23.14 40.39 28.38
CA PRO A 201 22.75 41.15 29.57
C PRO A 201 22.96 42.65 29.30
N ARG A 202 21.95 43.46 29.62
CA ARG A 202 22.08 44.92 29.57
C ARG A 202 22.93 45.41 30.74
N PRO A 203 23.74 46.47 30.53
CA PRO A 203 24.39 47.20 31.63
C PRO A 203 23.36 47.97 32.48
#